data_AF-A0A3C1UBP4-F1
#
_entry.id   AF-A0A3C1UBP4-F1
#
_cell.length_a   1.000
_cell.length_b   1.000
_cell.length_c   1.000
_cell.angle_alpha   90.00
_cell.angle_beta   90.00
_cell.angle_gamma   90.00
#
_symmetry.space_group_name_H-M   'P 1'
#
loop_
_entity.id
_entity.type
_entity.pdbx_description
1 polymer ?
#
loop_
_entity_poly.entity_id
_entity_poly.type
_entity_poly.pdbx_seq_one_letter_code
_entity_poly.pdbx_strand_id
1 'polypeptide(L)' 'MVNELVELISTQARRFGDREALRFRDYKTQEWMSISWNQFKTNIEREAKSLYKAGLDVEDKVAIFSQNCPE' A
#
# COMPACT_ATOMS: atom_id res chain seq x y z
N MET A 1 -0.15 22.17 -4.47
CA MET A 1 -1.21 21.20 -4.87
C MET A 1 -1.11 20.05 -3.89
N VAL A 2 -2.16 19.72 -3.14
CA VAL A 2 -2.14 18.59 -2.19
C VAL A 2 -2.48 17.33 -2.98
N ASN A 3 -1.63 16.30 -2.87
CA ASN A 3 -1.95 14.99 -3.41
C ASN A 3 -2.87 14.28 -2.40
N GLU A 4 -4.18 14.35 -2.64
CA GLU A 4 -5.19 13.83 -1.71
C GLU A 4 -5.03 12.32 -1.44
N LEU A 5 -4.54 11.54 -2.40
CA LEU A 5 -4.30 10.11 -2.23
C LEU A 5 -3.12 9.82 -1.29
N VAL A 6 -2.09 10.66 -1.32
CA VAL A 6 -0.91 10.53 -0.44
C VAL A 6 -1.26 10.92 1.01
N GLU A 7 -2.01 12.01 1.19
CA GLU A 7 -2.45 12.47 2.51
C GLU A 7 -3.47 11.52 3.14
N LEU A 8 -4.32 10.88 2.32
CA LEU A 8 -5.31 9.92 2.79
C LEU A 8 -4.65 8.82 3.62
N ILE A 9 -3.63 8.14 3.09
CA ILE A 9 -3.01 7.00 3.76
C ILE A 9 -2.38 7.43 5.09
N SER A 10 -1.67 8.56 5.11
CA SER A 10 -1.04 9.09 6.31
C SER A 10 -2.07 9.48 7.38
N THR A 11 -3.17 10.13 6.96
CA THR A 11 -4.26 10.53 7.85
C THR A 11 -4.99 9.32 8.44
N GLN A 12 -5.31 8.33 7.60
CA GLN A 12 -6.00 7.13 8.06
C GLN A 12 -5.10 6.25 8.94
N ALA A 13 -3.81 6.13 8.63
CA ALA A 13 -2.86 5.45 9.52
C ALA A 13 -2.76 6.12 10.88
N ARG A 14 -2.71 7.46 10.94
CA ARG A 14 -2.73 8.18 12.21
C ARG A 14 -4.03 7.97 12.99
N ARG A 15 -5.17 7.89 12.29
CA ARG A 15 -6.50 7.75 12.90
C ARG A 15 -6.79 6.32 13.40
N PHE A 16 -6.38 5.33 12.62
CA PHE A 16 -6.78 3.94 12.83
C PHE A 16 -5.63 3.04 13.30
N GLY A 17 -4.37 3.45 13.14
CA GLY A 17 -3.20 2.79 13.69
C GLY A 17 -3.13 1.31 13.34
N ASP A 18 -3.26 0.46 14.37
CA ASP A 18 -3.16 -0.99 14.23
C ASP A 18 -4.49 -1.69 13.88
N ARG A 19 -5.56 -0.92 13.61
CA ARG A 19 -6.81 -1.50 13.10
C ARG A 19 -6.63 -2.03 11.68
N GLU A 20 -7.42 -3.04 11.35
CA GLU A 20 -7.47 -3.65 10.02
C GLU A 20 -7.79 -2.60 8.94
N ALA A 21 -6.90 -2.53 7.95
CA ALA A 21 -7.05 -1.68 6.77
C ALA A 21 -7.55 -2.50 5.58
N LEU A 22 -6.91 -3.64 5.33
CA LEU A 22 -7.28 -4.58 4.28
C LEU A 22 -7.33 -5.99 4.86
N ARG A 23 -8.28 -6.77 4.35
CA ARG A 23 -8.41 -8.19 4.62
C ARG A 23 -8.46 -8.94 3.30
N PHE A 24 -7.68 -10.00 3.19
CA PHE A 24 -7.47 -10.72 1.94
C PHE A 24 -7.26 -12.19 2.20
N ARG A 25 -7.42 -13.00 1.16
CA ARG A 25 -7.14 -14.43 1.24
C ARG A 25 -5.73 -14.69 0.73
N ASP A 26 -4.90 -15.28 1.56
CA ASP A 26 -3.60 -15.78 1.13
C ASP A 26 -3.80 -16.99 0.22
N TYR A 27 -3.30 -16.95 -1.01
CA TYR A 27 -3.50 -18.07 -1.95
C TYR A 27 -2.60 -19.29 -1.66
N LYS A 28 -1.55 -19.14 -0.85
CA LYS A 28 -0.64 -20.24 -0.48
C LYS A 28 -1.16 -21.00 0.74
N THR A 29 -1.57 -20.29 1.79
CA THR A 29 -2.10 -20.89 3.02
C THR A 29 -3.61 -21.07 2.98
N GLN A 30 -4.31 -20.40 2.05
CA GLN A 30 -5.77 -20.34 1.93
C GLN A 30 -6.48 -19.63 3.09
N GLU A 31 -5.74 -18.99 3.97
CA GLU A 31 -6.25 -18.30 5.17
C GLU A 31 -6.61 -16.85 4.88
N TRP A 32 -7.51 -16.29 5.69
CA TRP A 32 -7.80 -14.87 5.65
C TRP A 32 -6.80 -14.11 6.52
N MET A 33 -6.00 -13.28 5.89
CA MET A 33 -5.02 -12.43 6.53
C MET A 33 -5.50 -10.98 6.53
N SER A 34 -4.98 -10.20 7.46
CA SER A 34 -5.23 -8.77 7.53
C SER A 34 -3.94 -8.00 7.69
N ILE A 35 -3.94 -6.78 7.16
CA ILE A 35 -2.88 -5.80 7.41
C ILE A 35 -3.47 -4.61 8.14
N SER A 36 -2.71 -4.05 9.07
CA SER A 36 -3.11 -2.83 9.76
C SER A 36 -2.90 -1.59 8.89
N TRP A 37 -3.51 -0.47 9.26
CA TRP A 37 -3.26 0.82 8.59
C TRP A 37 -1.79 1.25 8.69
N ASN A 38 -1.13 1.00 9.82
CA ASN A 38 0.30 1.26 9.98
C ASN A 38 1.16 0.40 9.04
N GLN A 39 0.84 -0.89 8.90
CA GLN A 39 1.52 -1.77 7.95
C GLN A 39 1.27 -1.35 6.52
N PHE A 40 0.03 -0.99 6.18
CA PHE A 40 -0.31 -0.54 4.84
C PHE A 40 0.47 0.71 4.44
N LYS A 41 0.52 1.72 5.32
CA LYS A 41 1.36 2.92 5.12
C LYS A 41 2.84 2.58 4.92
N THR A 42 3.37 1.69 5.77
CA THR A 42 4.77 1.26 5.70
C THR A 42 5.09 0.57 4.37
N ASN A 43 4.18 -0.28 3.88
CA ASN A 43 4.33 -0.96 2.61
C ASN A 43 4.34 0.06 1.46
N ILE A 44 3.38 0.99 1.40
CA ILE A 44 3.32 2.02 0.35
C ILE A 44 4.60 2.87 0.33
N GLU A 45 5.10 3.32 1.49
CA GLU A 45 6.33 4.10 1.57
C GLU A 45 7.56 3.31 1.08
N ARG A 46 7.59 2.01 1.36
CA ARG A 46 8.65 1.13 0.89
C ARG A 46 8.59 0.97 -0.62
N GLU A 47 7.42 0.67 -1.18
CA GLU A 47 7.27 0.48 -2.63
C GLU A 47 7.55 1.78 -3.39
N ALA A 48 7.08 2.93 -2.89
CA ALA A 48 7.39 4.24 -3.49
C ALA A 48 8.91 4.51 -3.53
N LYS A 49 9.64 4.19 -2.45
CA LYS A 49 11.11 4.30 -2.43
C LYS A 49 11.78 3.32 -3.41
N SER A 50 11.23 2.13 -3.58
CA SER A 50 11.73 1.14 -4.54
C SER A 50 11.53 1.62 -5.97
N LEU A 51 10.37 2.19 -6.32
CA LEU A 51 10.10 2.76 -7.64
C LEU A 51 11.03 3.94 -7.94
N TYR A 52 11.24 4.84 -6.98
CA TYR A 52 12.20 5.94 -7.13
C TYR A 52 13.62 5.41 -7.39
N LYS A 53 14.06 4.38 -6.65
CA LYS A 53 15.37 3.75 -6.86
C LYS A 53 15.48 2.99 -8.18
N ALA A 54 14.36 2.52 -8.73
CA ALA A 54 14.30 1.90 -10.05
C ALA A 54 14.36 2.92 -11.20
N GLY A 55 14.38 4.22 -10.89
CA GLY A 55 14.54 5.30 -11.86
C GLY A 55 13.23 5.87 -12.40
N LEU A 56 12.09 5.58 -11.76
CA LEU A 56 10.81 6.19 -12.14
C LEU A 56 10.73 7.64 -11.65
N ASP A 57 10.16 8.49 -12.49
CA ASP A 57 9.84 9.88 -12.19
C ASP A 57 8.32 10.12 -12.12
N VAL A 58 7.94 11.34 -11.71
CA VAL A 58 6.54 11.78 -11.68
C VAL A 58 5.96 11.69 -13.10
N GLU A 59 4.74 11.14 -13.21
CA GLU A 59 4.00 10.91 -14.46
C GLU A 59 4.50 9.75 -15.35
N ASP A 60 5.52 9.00 -14.92
CA ASP A 60 5.89 7.77 -15.61
C ASP A 60 4.77 6.73 -15.62
N LYS A 61 4.69 5.97 -16.71
CA LYS A 61 3.66 4.95 -16.89
C LYS A 61 4.11 3.63 -16.26
N VAL A 62 3.32 3.16 -15.30
CA VAL A 62 3.52 1.86 -14.65
C VAL A 62 2.37 0.93 -15.00
N ALA A 63 2.68 -0.21 -15.62
CA ALA A 63 1.72 -1.27 -15.82
C ALA A 63 1.67 -2.13 -14.55
N ILE A 64 0.46 -2.33 -14.00
CA ILE A 64 0.23 -3.18 -12.82
C ILE A 64 -0.38 -4.50 -13.32
N PHE A 65 0.32 -5.60 -13.08
CA PHE A 65 -0.17 -6.96 -13.33
C PHE A 65 -0.04 -7.77 -12.06
N SER A 66 -1.05 -7.67 -11.20
CA SER A 66 -1.09 -8.34 -9.90
C SER A 66 -2.34 -9.21 -9.75
N GLN A 67 -2.29 -10.13 -8.79
CA GLN A 67 -3.47 -10.89 -8.36
C GLN A 67 -4.28 -10.04 -7.35
N ASN A 68 -5.47 -10.50 -6.97
CA ASN A 68 -6.28 -9.83 -5.95
C ASN A 68 -5.73 -10.10 -4.52
N CYS A 69 -4.52 -9.64 -4.26
CA CYS A 69 -3.81 -9.63 -2.99
C CYS A 69 -3.38 -8.19 -2.65
N PRO A 70 -3.17 -7.85 -1.37
CA PRO A 70 -2.61 -6.58 -0.97
C PRO A 70 -1.09 -6.66 -1.10
N GLU A 71 -0.66 -6.51 -2.35
CA GLU A 71 0.70 -6.13 -2.72
C GLU A 71 0.79 -4.59 -2.76
#